data_AF-A0A812NQY0-F1
#
_entry.id   AF-A0A812NQY0-F1
#
_cell.length_a   1.000
_cell.length_b   1.000
_cell.length_c   1.000
_cell.angle_alpha   90.00
_cell.angle_beta   90.00
_cell.angle_gamma   90.00
#
_symmetry.space_group_name_H-M   'P 1'
#
loop_
_entity.id
_entity.type
_entity.pdbx_description
1 polymer ?
#
loop_
_entity_poly.entity_id
_entity_poly.type
_entity_poly.pdbx_seq_one_letter_code
_entity_poly.pdbx_strand_id
1 'polypeptide(L)'
;MLTAAQAPSTRSPGELPHVRRETPRLHKDPDKRPGREGRESPADAVALPSFMRPAGAAKPQVWTMPAARHPPDDEWAALKNEALVTRSNTVSVGAEAIVDISPQSESAEVDRLRLHCEELLRLNAELRQRQLEVTTGTFAGKFDNLLREFGQMRGFHQTMRGLADVTAQVRKDLKELAMAVSPVSEMSSLMDVAVGKVRSSLQQDVRDIVSAEVATLREQLTRLHENSTTMVNLTLQNRKDFADHQIGLSSSKLDELLQLGADTQEAVHRRFEDIQAEIQFDRNIIDNHSKQIGANMRSIEENKGRIMSNQQLIRDEQDRAREEAKGAIARVQSLQEMLRQEHSAAERAKLERQLSESEKYKTEMESELSRLQDEMHENLQQEIDDLHRKFDDVEEMVGKILTRMETPEQPTLLQQLHRVSEIQRRGNLDINLNNGDVALMRPINFKRKNLNDPPTAEFENEKEAMDILTDLCELWQMFKVSIVIEGHTKDIGVGPDEFWQSVANGRAALVAATMGVLGVDLSQVAAVGKPGKTGLNKAALVISFDLFPDLD
;
A
#
# COMPACT_ATOMS: atom_id res chain seq x y z
N MET A 1 -34.34 34.46 47.46
CA MET A 1 -35.05 34.01 46.23
C MET A 1 -34.41 32.71 45.80
N LEU A 2 -35.06 31.59 46.10
CA LEU A 2 -34.57 30.22 45.87
C LEU A 2 -35.27 29.68 44.61
N THR A 3 -34.49 29.17 43.66
CA THR A 3 -34.98 28.52 42.44
C THR A 3 -35.16 27.02 42.65
N ALA A 4 -36.28 26.52 42.13
CA ALA A 4 -36.87 25.22 42.41
C ALA A 4 -36.20 24.07 41.61
N ALA A 5 -36.06 22.92 42.28
CA ALA A 5 -35.69 21.64 41.67
C ALA A 5 -36.94 20.90 41.19
N GLN A 6 -36.92 20.42 39.94
CA GLN A 6 -37.94 19.55 39.34
C GLN A 6 -37.62 18.07 39.61
N ALA A 7 -38.64 17.32 40.01
CA ALA A 7 -38.60 15.87 40.24
C ALA A 7 -38.76 15.06 38.93
N PRO A 8 -38.18 13.84 38.84
CA PRO A 8 -38.39 12.97 37.70
C PRO A 8 -39.63 12.05 37.87
N SER A 9 -40.34 11.90 36.75
CA SER A 9 -41.57 11.13 36.55
C SER A 9 -41.31 9.61 36.54
N THR A 10 -42.14 8.88 37.29
CA THR A 10 -42.26 7.41 37.27
C THR A 10 -42.87 6.92 35.95
N ARG A 11 -42.24 5.94 35.31
CA ARG A 11 -42.78 5.23 34.13
C ARG A 11 -42.89 3.73 34.45
N SER A 12 -44.07 3.18 34.18
CA SER A 12 -44.48 1.79 34.41
C SER A 12 -43.80 0.79 33.46
N PRO A 13 -43.61 -0.49 33.85
CA PRO A 13 -43.02 -1.51 32.99
C PRO A 13 -44.09 -2.18 32.11
N GLY A 14 -43.93 -2.05 30.78
CA GLY A 14 -44.73 -2.74 29.77
C GLY A 14 -43.97 -3.93 29.17
N GLU A 15 -44.58 -5.10 29.33
CA GLU A 15 -44.64 -6.26 28.41
C GLU A 15 -43.48 -6.55 27.45
N LEU A 16 -42.81 -7.68 27.69
CA LEU A 16 -41.82 -8.31 26.81
C LEU A 16 -42.51 -9.10 25.68
N PRO A 17 -41.98 -9.09 24.44
CA PRO A 17 -42.53 -9.87 23.35
C PRO A 17 -42.01 -11.32 23.34
N HIS A 18 -42.95 -12.26 23.15
CA HIS A 18 -42.70 -13.68 22.88
C HIS A 18 -41.94 -13.88 21.57
N VAL A 19 -40.72 -14.44 21.64
CA VAL A 19 -39.97 -14.95 20.48
C VAL A 19 -40.28 -16.44 20.28
N ARG A 20 -41.02 -16.76 19.21
CA ARG A 20 -41.24 -18.13 18.71
C ARG A 20 -39.94 -18.67 18.11
N ARG A 21 -39.44 -19.80 18.64
CA ARG A 21 -38.39 -20.62 18.00
C ARG A 21 -39.03 -21.52 16.95
N GLU A 22 -38.71 -21.31 15.68
CA GLU A 22 -38.96 -22.28 14.62
C GLU A 22 -37.75 -23.20 14.45
N THR A 23 -37.99 -24.51 14.57
CA THR A 23 -37.02 -25.58 14.30
C THR A 23 -37.07 -25.98 12.81
N PRO A 24 -35.94 -26.12 12.09
CA PRO A 24 -35.95 -26.70 10.75
C PRO A 24 -36.09 -28.23 10.82
N ARG A 25 -37.13 -28.76 10.17
CA ARG A 25 -37.31 -30.20 9.95
C ARG A 25 -36.41 -30.66 8.80
N LEU A 26 -35.54 -31.64 9.08
CA LEU A 26 -34.86 -32.45 8.08
C LEU A 26 -35.88 -33.34 7.35
N HIS A 27 -36.03 -33.18 6.04
CA HIS A 27 -36.60 -34.20 5.16
C HIS A 27 -35.48 -34.94 4.43
N LYS A 28 -35.37 -36.23 4.75
CA LYS A 28 -34.75 -37.24 3.90
C LYS A 28 -35.84 -37.76 2.96
N ASP A 29 -35.53 -37.89 1.68
CA ASP A 29 -36.10 -38.98 0.88
C ASP A 29 -35.05 -39.51 -0.11
N PRO A 30 -34.95 -40.84 -0.29
CA PRO A 30 -34.00 -41.51 -1.16
C PRO A 30 -34.62 -41.88 -2.53
N ASP A 31 -33.75 -42.39 -3.40
CA ASP A 31 -34.05 -43.17 -4.60
C ASP A 31 -34.71 -42.46 -5.80
N LYS A 32 -33.92 -42.36 -6.89
CA LYS A 32 -34.28 -42.81 -8.25
C LYS A 32 -33.11 -42.67 -9.24
N ARG A 33 -32.44 -43.79 -9.50
CA ARG A 33 -32.00 -44.18 -10.87
C ARG A 33 -33.19 -44.90 -11.52
N PRO A 34 -33.44 -44.84 -12.86
CA PRO A 34 -32.58 -45.46 -13.88
C PRO A 34 -32.51 -44.70 -15.24
N GLY A 35 -31.45 -44.89 -16.03
CA GLY A 35 -31.49 -45.57 -17.35
C GLY A 35 -30.94 -44.58 -18.38
N ARG A 36 -29.83 -44.80 -19.11
CA ARG A 36 -29.49 -45.76 -20.17
C ARG A 36 -30.47 -45.74 -21.36
N GLU A 37 -29.87 -45.61 -22.56
CA GLU A 37 -30.45 -45.45 -23.92
C GLU A 37 -30.68 -43.98 -24.30
N GLY A 38 -30.34 -43.47 -25.47
CA GLY A 38 -29.81 -44.05 -26.70
C GLY A 38 -29.46 -42.90 -27.66
N ARG A 39 -28.88 -43.27 -28.80
CA ARG A 39 -28.50 -42.43 -29.95
C ARG A 39 -29.51 -41.33 -30.29
N GLU A 40 -29.01 -40.20 -30.78
CA GLU A 40 -29.22 -39.71 -32.17
C GLU A 40 -28.61 -38.31 -32.32
N SER A 41 -27.70 -38.15 -33.30
CA SER A 41 -27.48 -36.88 -33.98
C SER A 41 -28.62 -36.70 -34.99
N PRO A 42 -29.07 -35.47 -35.26
CA PRO A 42 -28.54 -34.81 -36.45
C PRO A 42 -28.33 -33.30 -36.30
N ALA A 43 -27.64 -32.78 -37.33
CA ALA A 43 -27.33 -31.40 -37.60
C ALA A 43 -28.53 -30.46 -37.47
N ASP A 44 -28.29 -29.22 -37.01
CA ASP A 44 -28.66 -28.05 -37.79
C ASP A 44 -27.98 -26.77 -37.31
N ALA A 45 -27.85 -25.87 -38.28
CA ALA A 45 -27.10 -24.63 -38.28
C ALA A 45 -27.56 -23.61 -37.23
N VAL A 46 -26.58 -22.91 -36.62
CA VAL A 46 -26.81 -21.62 -35.97
C VAL A 46 -25.69 -20.65 -36.34
N ALA A 47 -26.14 -19.47 -36.72
CA ALA A 47 -25.45 -18.37 -37.36
C ALA A 47 -24.26 -17.78 -36.56
N LEU A 48 -23.26 -17.33 -37.31
CA LEU A 48 -22.19 -16.45 -36.87
C LEU A 48 -22.75 -15.06 -36.53
N PRO A 49 -22.40 -14.44 -35.39
CA PRO A 49 -22.60 -13.01 -35.20
C PRO A 49 -21.49 -12.23 -35.91
N SER A 50 -21.93 -11.28 -36.73
CA SER A 50 -21.16 -10.24 -37.39
C SER A 50 -20.41 -9.36 -36.39
N PHE A 51 -19.08 -9.45 -36.36
CA PHE A 51 -18.25 -8.49 -35.65
C PHE A 51 -18.16 -7.17 -36.43
N MET A 52 -18.68 -6.11 -35.82
CA MET A 52 -18.51 -4.73 -36.24
C MET A 52 -17.03 -4.33 -36.22
N ARG A 53 -16.60 -3.64 -37.28
CA ARG A 53 -15.37 -2.85 -37.35
C ARG A 53 -15.42 -1.68 -36.37
N PRO A 54 -14.36 -1.41 -35.58
CA PRO A 54 -14.06 -0.05 -35.18
C PRO A 54 -13.15 0.60 -36.24
N ALA A 55 -13.64 1.70 -36.80
CA ALA A 55 -12.83 2.66 -37.54
C ALA A 55 -12.00 3.47 -36.54
N GLY A 56 -10.68 3.53 -36.74
CA GLY A 56 -9.77 4.29 -35.88
C GLY A 56 -8.34 4.17 -36.38
N ALA A 57 -8.02 4.86 -37.47
CA ALA A 57 -6.67 4.93 -38.03
C ALA A 57 -5.76 5.75 -37.10
N ALA A 58 -4.90 5.07 -36.32
CA ALA A 58 -3.76 5.69 -35.67
C ALA A 58 -2.57 5.71 -36.65
N LYS A 59 -1.97 6.90 -36.82
CA LYS A 59 -0.81 7.16 -37.69
C LYS A 59 0.42 6.36 -37.22
N PRO A 60 1.30 5.89 -38.13
CA PRO A 60 2.49 5.14 -37.75
C PRO A 60 3.48 6.03 -37.00
N GLN A 61 3.88 5.56 -35.83
CA GLN A 61 4.91 6.16 -34.99
C GLN A 61 6.27 5.94 -35.66
N VAL A 62 6.93 7.04 -36.05
CA VAL A 62 8.28 7.05 -36.62
C VAL A 62 9.26 6.57 -35.57
N TRP A 63 9.96 5.48 -35.85
CA TRP A 63 11.11 5.03 -35.08
C TRP A 63 12.28 5.99 -35.33
N THR A 64 12.57 6.88 -34.39
CA THR A 64 13.81 7.64 -34.38
C THR A 64 14.94 6.76 -33.83
N MET A 65 15.86 6.38 -34.70
CA MET A 65 17.15 5.77 -34.34
C MET A 65 17.98 6.77 -33.52
N PRO A 66 18.66 6.35 -32.44
CA PRO A 66 19.59 7.22 -31.72
C PRO A 66 20.79 7.55 -32.62
N ALA A 67 21.11 8.85 -32.71
CA ALA A 67 22.22 9.36 -33.51
C ALA A 67 23.57 8.74 -33.07
N ALA A 68 24.32 8.23 -34.04
CA ALA A 68 25.70 7.81 -33.86
C ALA A 68 26.54 9.02 -33.42
N ARG A 69 27.32 8.85 -32.34
CA ARG A 69 28.28 9.86 -31.88
C ARG A 69 29.34 10.09 -32.96
N HIS A 70 29.42 11.32 -33.46
CA HIS A 70 30.54 11.77 -34.27
C HIS A 70 31.83 11.78 -33.41
N PRO A 71 32.98 11.32 -33.94
CA PRO A 71 34.27 11.61 -33.34
C PRO A 71 34.60 13.11 -33.47
N PRO A 72 35.35 13.70 -32.53
CA PRO A 72 35.68 15.13 -32.55
C PRO A 72 36.55 15.50 -33.76
N ASP A 73 36.18 16.59 -34.43
CA ASP A 73 36.80 17.12 -35.66
C ASP A 73 38.26 17.63 -35.50
N ASP A 74 38.86 17.50 -34.32
CA ASP A 74 40.18 18.08 -34.01
C ASP A 74 41.37 17.19 -34.42
N GLU A 75 41.17 15.91 -34.76
CA GLU A 75 42.28 15.02 -35.17
C GLU A 75 42.67 15.14 -36.66
N TRP A 76 41.76 15.58 -37.53
CA TRP A 76 42.05 15.70 -38.97
C TRP A 76 42.83 16.97 -39.35
N ALA A 77 42.77 18.02 -38.51
CA ALA A 77 43.52 19.24 -38.73
C ALA A 77 45.04 19.07 -38.42
N ALA A 78 45.40 18.16 -37.51
CA ALA A 78 46.78 17.91 -37.12
C ALA A 78 47.59 17.18 -38.23
N LEU A 79 46.97 16.21 -38.92
CA LEU A 79 47.66 15.41 -39.95
C LEU A 79 47.89 16.16 -41.28
N LYS A 80 47.13 17.22 -41.57
CA LYS A 80 47.31 18.01 -42.80
C LYS A 80 48.48 18.99 -42.73
N ASN A 81 48.85 19.43 -41.53
CA ASN A 81 49.93 20.41 -41.36
C ASN A 81 51.33 19.77 -41.34
N GLU A 82 51.44 18.45 -41.11
CA GLU A 82 52.72 17.74 -41.12
C GLU A 82 53.23 17.40 -42.53
N ALA A 83 52.32 17.26 -43.51
CA ALA A 83 52.66 16.96 -44.90
C ALA A 83 53.07 18.18 -45.75
N LEU A 84 52.81 19.41 -45.27
CA LEU A 84 53.15 20.65 -45.99
C LEU A 84 54.51 21.24 -45.57
N VAL A 85 55.10 20.77 -44.49
CA VAL A 85 56.41 21.26 -43.99
C VAL A 85 57.61 20.48 -44.59
N THR A 86 57.39 19.30 -45.17
CA THR A 86 58.46 18.45 -45.71
C THR A 86 58.80 18.67 -47.20
N ARG A 87 58.15 19.63 -47.89
CA ARG A 87 58.38 19.89 -49.34
C ARG A 87 59.07 21.20 -49.70
N SER A 88 59.57 21.96 -48.72
CA SER A 88 60.23 23.26 -48.97
C SER A 88 61.76 23.24 -48.94
N ASN A 89 62.42 22.08 -48.90
CA ASN A 89 63.87 21.98 -49.03
C ASN A 89 64.26 21.01 -50.14
N THR A 90 65.22 21.42 -50.99
CA THR A 90 65.60 20.85 -52.31
C THR A 90 64.67 21.40 -53.41
N VAL A 91 65.06 22.29 -54.31
CA VAL A 91 66.28 22.30 -55.12
C VAL A 91 66.52 23.73 -55.59
N SER A 92 67.74 24.22 -55.37
CA SER A 92 68.34 25.29 -56.15
C SER A 92 69.60 24.74 -56.84
N VAL A 93 70.02 25.44 -57.90
CA VAL A 93 71.31 25.38 -58.61
C VAL A 93 71.34 24.63 -59.95
N GLY A 94 71.71 25.38 -61.00
CA GLY A 94 72.34 24.92 -62.26
C GLY A 94 71.40 25.01 -63.47
N ALA A 95 71.22 26.13 -64.19
CA ALA A 95 72.16 26.95 -64.98
C ALA A 95 72.81 26.22 -66.18
N GLU A 96 72.29 26.58 -67.36
CA GLU A 96 72.96 26.76 -68.66
C GLU A 96 73.85 25.66 -69.26
N ALA A 97 73.39 25.06 -70.37
CA ALA A 97 74.20 24.78 -71.56
C ALA A 97 73.30 24.44 -72.77
N ILE A 98 73.26 25.32 -73.77
CA ILE A 98 72.61 25.10 -75.08
C ILE A 98 73.55 24.25 -75.93
N VAL A 99 73.18 23.02 -76.27
CA VAL A 99 73.83 22.19 -77.28
C VAL A 99 72.77 21.81 -78.32
N ASP A 100 72.96 22.35 -79.53
CA ASP A 100 72.11 22.15 -80.71
C ASP A 100 72.40 20.76 -81.30
N ILE A 101 71.52 19.77 -81.05
CA ILE A 101 71.63 18.39 -81.56
C ILE A 101 70.46 18.12 -82.51
N SER A 102 70.82 17.66 -83.71
CA SER A 102 69.95 17.53 -84.88
C SER A 102 68.81 16.51 -84.70
N PRO A 103 67.57 16.85 -85.12
CA PRO A 103 66.32 16.17 -84.73
C PRO A 103 66.02 14.81 -85.38
N GLN A 104 67.00 14.11 -85.96
CA GLN A 104 66.74 12.81 -86.61
C GLN A 104 66.99 11.59 -85.71
N SER A 105 67.67 11.75 -84.56
CA SER A 105 67.95 10.64 -83.62
C SER A 105 66.83 10.41 -82.59
N GLU A 106 66.06 11.45 -82.24
CA GLU A 106 65.08 11.39 -81.15
C GLU A 106 63.86 10.52 -81.49
N SER A 107 63.45 10.48 -82.76
CA SER A 107 62.25 9.74 -83.18
C SER A 107 62.37 8.24 -82.93
N ALA A 108 63.55 7.65 -83.14
CA ALA A 108 63.76 6.21 -82.98
C ALA A 108 63.80 5.79 -81.50
N GLU A 109 64.21 6.69 -80.61
CA GLU A 109 64.27 6.43 -79.17
C GLU A 109 62.87 6.56 -78.54
N VAL A 110 62.08 7.53 -78.99
CA VAL A 110 60.68 7.69 -78.59
C VAL A 110 59.85 6.44 -78.93
N ASP A 111 60.05 5.85 -80.12
CA ASP A 111 59.33 4.63 -80.51
C ASP A 111 59.72 3.41 -79.67
N ARG A 112 61.00 3.27 -79.27
CA ARG A 112 61.43 2.20 -78.36
C ARG A 112 60.84 2.36 -76.97
N LEU A 113 60.84 3.59 -76.44
CA LEU A 113 60.25 3.87 -75.13
C LEU A 113 58.74 3.62 -75.13
N ARG A 114 58.06 3.95 -76.22
CA ARG A 114 56.64 3.68 -76.39
C ARG A 114 56.31 2.19 -76.33
N LEU A 115 57.04 1.36 -77.11
CA LEU A 115 56.88 -0.10 -77.08
C LEU A 115 57.16 -0.71 -75.69
N HIS A 116 58.16 -0.19 -74.98
CA HIS A 116 58.48 -0.66 -73.64
C HIS A 116 57.38 -0.31 -72.62
N CYS A 117 56.84 0.91 -72.69
CA CYS A 117 55.70 1.33 -71.87
C CYS A 117 54.45 0.49 -72.15
N GLU A 118 54.17 0.16 -73.41
CA GLU A 118 53.04 -0.70 -73.80
C GLU A 118 53.17 -2.11 -73.21
N GLU A 119 54.37 -2.71 -73.23
CA GLU A 119 54.59 -4.04 -72.65
C GLU A 119 54.51 -4.04 -71.11
N LEU A 120 55.00 -2.98 -70.45
CA LEU A 120 54.84 -2.82 -68.99
C LEU A 120 53.37 -2.68 -68.59
N LEU A 121 52.57 -1.96 -69.37
CA LEU A 121 51.12 -1.85 -69.14
C LEU A 121 50.41 -3.20 -69.34
N ARG A 122 50.81 -3.97 -70.35
CA ARG A 122 50.29 -5.33 -70.60
C ARG A 122 50.58 -6.28 -69.44
N LEU A 123 51.82 -6.32 -68.96
CA LEU A 123 52.22 -7.16 -67.82
C LEU A 123 51.52 -6.73 -66.51
N ASN A 124 51.33 -5.43 -66.29
CA ASN A 124 50.61 -4.93 -65.12
C ASN A 124 49.13 -5.38 -65.15
N ALA A 125 48.49 -5.33 -66.32
CA ALA A 125 47.13 -5.82 -66.49
C ALA A 125 47.02 -7.33 -66.21
N GLU A 126 47.95 -8.15 -66.71
CA GLU A 126 47.96 -9.60 -66.48
C GLU A 126 48.19 -9.94 -64.99
N LEU A 127 49.09 -9.22 -64.32
CA LEU A 127 49.36 -9.43 -62.89
C LEU A 127 48.16 -9.07 -62.02
N ARG A 128 47.45 -7.98 -62.35
CA ARG A 128 46.19 -7.60 -61.67
C ARG A 128 45.09 -8.63 -61.89
N GLN A 129 44.98 -9.18 -63.10
CA GLN A 129 44.00 -10.22 -63.40
C GLN A 129 44.27 -11.48 -62.57
N ARG A 130 45.53 -11.95 -62.49
CA ARG A 130 45.86 -13.12 -61.65
C ARG A 130 45.62 -12.88 -60.16
N GLN A 131 45.90 -11.68 -59.66
CA GLN A 131 45.55 -11.32 -58.27
C GLN A 131 44.04 -11.37 -58.03
N LEU A 132 43.24 -10.96 -59.03
CA LEU A 132 41.78 -11.02 -58.95
C LEU A 132 41.28 -12.47 -58.94
N GLU A 133 41.86 -13.35 -59.76
CA GLU A 133 41.50 -14.77 -59.78
C GLU A 133 41.83 -15.50 -58.46
N VAL A 134 42.99 -15.21 -57.85
CA VAL A 134 43.35 -15.79 -56.55
C VAL A 134 42.44 -15.28 -55.42
N THR A 135 42.13 -13.99 -55.41
CA THR A 135 41.26 -13.39 -54.39
C THR A 135 39.81 -13.85 -54.51
N THR A 136 39.30 -13.97 -55.74
CA THR A 136 37.94 -14.49 -55.99
C THR A 136 37.82 -15.98 -55.68
N GLY A 137 38.82 -16.79 -56.03
CA GLY A 137 38.84 -18.22 -55.71
C GLY A 137 38.90 -18.50 -54.20
N THR A 138 39.73 -17.78 -53.47
CA THR A 138 39.80 -17.90 -51.99
C THR A 138 38.54 -17.38 -51.31
N PHE A 139 37.88 -16.37 -51.87
CA PHE A 139 36.59 -15.90 -51.38
C PHE A 139 35.48 -16.93 -51.59
N ALA A 140 35.40 -17.54 -52.77
CA ALA A 140 34.41 -18.57 -53.08
C ALA A 140 34.51 -19.78 -52.12
N GLY A 141 35.74 -20.28 -51.88
CA GLY A 141 35.94 -21.39 -50.94
C GLY A 141 35.56 -21.05 -49.49
N LYS A 142 35.83 -19.82 -49.04
CA LYS A 142 35.36 -19.36 -47.71
C LYS A 142 33.84 -19.24 -47.66
N PHE A 143 33.21 -18.77 -48.73
CA PHE A 143 31.75 -18.63 -48.82
C PHE A 143 31.04 -19.98 -48.74
N ASP A 144 31.55 -21.01 -49.43
CA ASP A 144 30.98 -22.36 -49.38
C ASP A 144 31.09 -22.99 -47.97
N ASN A 145 32.21 -22.78 -47.27
CA ASN A 145 32.34 -23.21 -45.87
C ASN A 145 31.32 -22.50 -44.95
N LEU A 146 31.14 -21.20 -45.16
CA LEU A 146 30.17 -20.39 -44.41
C LEU A 146 28.73 -20.87 -44.65
N LEU A 147 28.38 -21.22 -45.89
CA LEU A 147 27.07 -21.80 -46.21
C LEU A 147 26.86 -23.17 -45.55
N ARG A 148 27.91 -23.99 -45.44
CA ARG A 148 27.85 -25.29 -44.76
C ARG A 148 27.62 -25.14 -43.26
N GLU A 149 28.30 -24.19 -42.63
CA GLU A 149 28.10 -23.85 -41.22
C GLU A 149 26.69 -23.29 -40.98
N PHE A 150 26.16 -22.45 -41.87
CA PHE A 150 24.77 -22.00 -41.80
C PHE A 150 23.77 -23.15 -41.92
N GLY A 151 24.06 -24.17 -42.73
CA GLY A 151 23.25 -25.39 -42.82
C GLY A 151 23.19 -26.15 -41.49
N GLN A 152 24.32 -26.30 -40.81
CA GLN A 152 24.38 -26.93 -39.48
C GLN A 152 23.66 -26.09 -38.42
N MET A 153 23.85 -24.77 -38.46
CA MET A 153 23.16 -23.82 -37.57
C MET A 153 21.65 -23.85 -37.76
N ARG A 154 21.16 -24.07 -38.99
CA ARG A 154 19.72 -24.25 -39.26
C ARG A 154 19.18 -25.55 -38.65
N GLY A 155 19.93 -26.64 -38.71
CA GLY A 155 19.58 -27.90 -38.02
C GLY A 155 19.51 -27.73 -36.50
N PHE A 156 20.50 -27.03 -35.94
CA PHE A 156 20.51 -26.67 -34.52
C PHE A 156 19.34 -25.76 -34.12
N HIS A 157 18.98 -24.79 -34.96
CA HIS A 157 17.78 -23.96 -34.71
C HIS A 157 16.49 -24.78 -34.72
N GLN A 158 16.41 -25.84 -35.52
CA GLN A 158 15.24 -26.70 -35.58
C GLN A 158 15.11 -27.57 -34.32
N THR A 159 16.22 -28.09 -33.80
CA THR A 159 16.23 -28.80 -32.51
C THR A 159 15.94 -27.86 -31.35
N MET A 160 16.48 -26.64 -31.36
CA MET A 160 16.17 -25.61 -30.36
C MET A 160 14.69 -25.20 -30.39
N ARG A 161 14.04 -25.15 -31.56
CA ARG A 161 12.57 -24.95 -31.64
C ARG A 161 11.81 -26.12 -31.04
N GLY A 162 12.20 -27.37 -31.33
CA GLY A 162 11.56 -28.54 -30.72
C GLY A 162 11.70 -28.53 -29.20
N LEU A 163 12.86 -28.12 -28.67
CA LEU A 163 13.08 -27.95 -27.24
C LEU A 163 12.25 -26.78 -26.66
N ALA A 164 12.10 -25.69 -27.42
CA ALA A 164 11.24 -24.56 -27.04
C ALA A 164 9.77 -24.98 -26.95
N ASP A 165 9.29 -25.83 -27.86
CA ASP A 165 7.92 -26.35 -27.84
C ASP A 165 7.71 -27.30 -26.65
N VAL A 166 8.67 -28.18 -26.36
CA VAL A 166 8.62 -29.06 -25.18
C VAL A 166 8.68 -28.27 -23.88
N THR A 167 9.53 -27.25 -23.78
CA THR A 167 9.60 -26.39 -22.59
C THR A 167 8.37 -25.52 -22.44
N ALA A 168 7.75 -25.08 -23.54
CA ALA A 168 6.46 -24.40 -23.51
C ALA A 168 5.34 -25.33 -23.01
N GLN A 169 5.34 -26.60 -23.43
CA GLN A 169 4.39 -27.59 -22.95
C GLN A 169 4.60 -27.89 -21.46
N VAL A 170 5.83 -28.10 -21.01
CA VAL A 170 6.14 -28.29 -19.57
C VAL A 170 5.75 -27.06 -18.75
N ARG A 171 5.97 -25.83 -19.25
CA ARG A 171 5.49 -24.61 -18.58
C ARG A 171 3.96 -24.56 -18.50
N LYS A 172 3.26 -24.99 -19.56
CA LYS A 172 1.80 -25.07 -19.56
C LYS A 172 1.32 -26.07 -18.51
N ASP A 173 1.90 -27.26 -18.48
CA ASP A 173 1.54 -28.32 -17.54
C ASP A 173 1.86 -27.91 -16.09
N LEU A 174 3.01 -27.26 -15.85
CA LEU A 174 3.34 -26.66 -14.55
C LEU A 174 2.38 -25.54 -14.15
N LYS A 175 1.90 -24.74 -15.10
CA LYS A 175 0.91 -23.70 -14.83
C LYS A 175 -0.45 -24.31 -14.50
N GLU A 176 -0.87 -25.37 -15.19
CA GLU A 176 -2.09 -26.11 -14.86
C GLU A 176 -1.98 -26.79 -13.49
N LEU A 177 -0.82 -27.38 -13.16
CA LEU A 177 -0.54 -27.94 -11.83
C LEU A 177 -0.53 -26.86 -10.75
N ALA A 178 0.11 -25.72 -11.00
CA ALA A 178 0.11 -24.58 -10.07
C ALA A 178 -1.31 -24.02 -9.86
N MET A 179 -2.12 -23.94 -10.92
CA MET A 179 -3.54 -23.59 -10.82
C MET A 179 -4.37 -24.63 -10.06
N ALA A 180 -4.01 -25.90 -10.11
CA ALA A 180 -4.67 -26.96 -9.33
C ALA A 180 -4.23 -26.98 -7.86
N VAL A 181 -2.99 -26.56 -7.57
CA VAL A 181 -2.42 -26.49 -6.21
C VAL A 181 -2.76 -25.17 -5.50
N SER A 182 -2.97 -24.06 -6.21
CA SER A 182 -3.37 -22.77 -5.62
C SER A 182 -4.60 -22.88 -4.72
N PRO A 183 -5.71 -23.55 -5.12
CA PRO A 183 -6.88 -23.72 -4.27
C PRO A 183 -6.59 -24.54 -3.01
N VAL A 184 -5.63 -25.47 -3.04
CA VAL A 184 -5.26 -26.28 -1.87
C VAL A 184 -4.44 -25.45 -0.88
N SER A 185 -3.54 -24.59 -1.38
CA SER A 185 -2.80 -23.64 -0.55
C SER A 185 -3.73 -22.57 0.05
N GLU A 186 -4.67 -22.05 -0.74
CA GLU A 186 -5.72 -21.13 -0.29
C GLU A 186 -6.64 -21.81 0.73
N MET A 187 -6.98 -23.09 0.55
CA MET A 187 -7.77 -23.83 1.53
C MET A 187 -7.00 -24.10 2.82
N SER A 188 -5.68 -24.34 2.75
CA SER A 188 -4.82 -24.45 3.93
C SER A 188 -4.74 -23.14 4.70
N SER A 189 -4.53 -21.99 4.02
CA SER A 189 -4.49 -20.68 4.68
C SER A 189 -5.87 -20.29 5.23
N LEU A 190 -6.95 -20.63 4.54
CA LEU A 190 -8.31 -20.41 5.00
C LEU A 190 -8.64 -21.31 6.20
N MET A 191 -8.13 -22.54 6.26
CA MET A 191 -8.20 -23.40 7.44
C MET A 191 -7.40 -22.81 8.61
N ASP A 192 -6.19 -22.30 8.39
CA ASP A 192 -5.40 -21.66 9.45
C ASP A 192 -6.08 -20.40 9.99
N VAL A 193 -6.68 -19.58 9.11
CA VAL A 193 -7.49 -18.42 9.51
C VAL A 193 -8.76 -18.85 10.25
N ALA A 194 -9.44 -19.91 9.80
CA ALA A 194 -10.63 -20.42 10.47
C ALA A 194 -10.30 -21.00 11.86
N VAL A 195 -9.24 -21.79 11.98
CA VAL A 195 -8.74 -22.32 13.25
C VAL A 195 -8.27 -21.18 14.17
N GLY A 196 -7.59 -20.18 13.61
CA GLY A 196 -7.20 -18.97 14.33
C GLY A 196 -8.40 -18.19 14.87
N LYS A 197 -9.44 -17.98 14.05
CA LYS A 197 -10.69 -17.32 14.46
C LYS A 197 -11.41 -18.12 15.54
N VAL A 198 -11.58 -19.42 15.38
CA VAL A 198 -12.20 -20.30 16.40
C VAL A 198 -11.40 -20.25 17.71
N ARG A 199 -10.07 -20.32 17.64
CA ARG A 199 -9.20 -20.21 18.81
C ARG A 199 -9.34 -18.86 19.51
N SER A 200 -9.32 -17.76 18.77
CA SER A 200 -9.47 -16.42 19.32
C SER A 200 -10.86 -16.18 19.92
N SER A 201 -11.92 -16.66 19.26
CA SER A 201 -13.29 -16.62 19.77
C SER A 201 -13.40 -17.42 21.07
N LEU A 202 -12.87 -18.65 21.10
CA LEU A 202 -12.90 -19.48 22.30
C LEU A 202 -12.10 -18.85 23.45
N GLN A 203 -10.94 -18.27 23.17
CA GLN A 203 -10.14 -17.57 24.17
C GLN A 203 -10.85 -16.32 24.71
N GLN A 204 -11.58 -15.62 23.85
CA GLN A 204 -12.37 -14.46 24.24
C GLN A 204 -13.60 -14.87 25.06
N ASP A 205 -14.34 -15.90 24.64
CA ASP A 205 -15.48 -16.44 25.38
C ASP A 205 -15.05 -16.94 26.77
N VAL A 206 -13.93 -17.66 26.87
CA VAL A 206 -13.37 -18.10 28.16
C VAL A 206 -12.99 -16.89 29.02
N ARG A 207 -12.38 -15.85 28.43
CA ARG A 207 -12.03 -14.63 29.16
C ARG A 207 -13.26 -13.89 29.66
N ASP A 208 -14.31 -13.79 28.85
CA ASP A 208 -15.54 -13.08 29.18
C ASP A 208 -16.33 -13.84 30.26
N ILE A 209 -16.39 -15.17 30.18
CA ILE A 209 -16.98 -16.01 31.24
C ILE A 209 -16.22 -15.84 32.55
N VAL A 210 -14.89 -15.96 32.53
CA VAL A 210 -14.06 -15.78 33.74
C VAL A 210 -14.19 -14.36 34.29
N SER A 211 -14.22 -13.35 33.43
CA SER A 211 -14.41 -11.95 33.84
C SER A 211 -15.79 -11.71 34.47
N ALA A 212 -16.84 -12.30 33.90
CA ALA A 212 -18.19 -12.22 34.45
C ALA A 212 -18.26 -12.91 35.83
N GLU A 213 -17.68 -14.10 35.99
CA GLU A 213 -17.63 -14.80 37.28
C GLU A 213 -16.80 -14.05 38.33
N VAL A 214 -15.66 -13.44 37.94
CA VAL A 214 -14.87 -12.61 38.85
C VAL A 214 -15.63 -11.35 39.26
N ALA A 215 -16.41 -10.75 38.35
CA ALA A 215 -17.25 -9.59 38.65
C ALA A 215 -18.39 -9.94 39.63
N THR A 216 -19.09 -11.06 39.42
CA THR A 216 -20.14 -11.52 40.33
C THR A 216 -19.58 -11.86 41.71
N LEU A 217 -18.41 -12.52 41.79
CA LEU A 217 -17.73 -12.80 43.06
C LEU A 217 -17.29 -11.52 43.77
N ARG A 218 -16.80 -10.51 43.06
CA ARG A 218 -16.47 -9.20 43.64
C ARG A 218 -17.71 -8.50 44.18
N GLU A 219 -18.81 -8.51 43.45
CA GLU A 219 -20.08 -7.91 43.90
C GLU A 219 -20.63 -8.62 45.14
N GLN A 220 -20.57 -9.95 45.18
CA GLN A 220 -20.94 -10.72 46.38
C GLN A 220 -20.05 -10.36 47.58
N LEU A 221 -18.75 -10.16 47.37
CA LEU A 221 -17.82 -9.76 48.42
C LEU A 221 -18.08 -8.33 48.93
N THR A 222 -18.36 -7.37 48.05
CA THR A 222 -18.73 -6.01 48.48
C THR A 222 -20.05 -5.99 49.23
N ARG A 223 -21.07 -6.72 48.74
CA ARG A 223 -22.35 -6.86 49.47
C ARG A 223 -22.15 -7.48 50.85
N LEU A 224 -21.29 -8.50 50.97
CA LEU A 224 -20.94 -9.10 52.26
C LEU A 224 -20.26 -8.07 53.19
N HIS A 225 -19.35 -7.27 52.65
CA HIS A 225 -18.63 -6.25 53.41
C HIS A 225 -19.54 -5.09 53.86
N GLU A 226 -20.43 -4.61 52.98
CA GLU A 226 -21.44 -3.61 53.29
C GLU A 226 -22.43 -4.12 54.34
N ASN A 227 -22.91 -5.36 54.20
CA ASN A 227 -23.78 -5.99 55.19
C ASN A 227 -23.09 -6.12 56.55
N SER A 228 -21.83 -6.55 56.58
CA SER A 228 -21.02 -6.62 57.80
C SER A 228 -20.86 -5.25 58.46
N THR A 229 -20.51 -4.24 57.66
CA THR A 229 -20.35 -2.85 58.12
C THR A 229 -21.66 -2.28 58.66
N THR A 230 -22.76 -2.53 57.96
CA THR A 230 -24.10 -2.11 58.39
C THR A 230 -24.48 -2.80 59.69
N MET A 231 -24.20 -4.10 59.84
CA MET A 231 -24.43 -4.82 61.10
C MET A 231 -23.62 -4.23 62.25
N VAL A 232 -22.33 -3.93 62.04
CA VAL A 232 -21.47 -3.30 63.06
C VAL A 232 -22.01 -1.92 63.44
N ASN A 233 -22.37 -1.11 62.46
CA ASN A 233 -22.94 0.22 62.69
C ASN A 233 -24.29 0.15 63.41
N LEU A 234 -25.18 -0.77 63.04
CA LEU A 234 -26.42 -1.01 63.77
C LEU A 234 -26.16 -1.46 65.21
N THR A 235 -25.15 -2.32 65.43
CA THR A 235 -24.80 -2.79 66.78
C THR A 235 -24.26 -1.65 67.64
N LEU A 236 -23.45 -0.76 67.06
CA LEU A 236 -22.94 0.43 67.72
C LEU A 236 -24.04 1.47 67.97
N GLN A 237 -24.92 1.68 66.99
CA GLN A 237 -26.05 2.59 67.09
C GLN A 237 -27.07 2.09 68.11
N ASN A 238 -27.42 0.80 68.11
CA ASN A 238 -28.28 0.20 69.13
C ASN A 238 -27.66 0.28 70.52
N ARG A 239 -26.33 0.13 70.66
CA ARG A 239 -25.64 0.37 71.95
C ARG A 239 -25.72 1.82 72.38
N LYS A 240 -25.61 2.76 71.44
CA LYS A 240 -25.72 4.20 71.69
C LYS A 240 -27.16 4.57 72.07
N ASP A 241 -28.14 4.12 71.30
CA ASP A 241 -29.56 4.36 71.54
C ASP A 241 -30.01 3.68 72.84
N PHE A 242 -29.47 2.51 73.20
CA PHE A 242 -29.69 1.88 74.50
C PHE A 242 -29.06 2.68 75.66
N ALA A 243 -27.89 3.29 75.45
CA ALA A 243 -27.28 4.18 76.42
C ALA A 243 -28.06 5.51 76.57
N ASP A 244 -28.60 6.04 75.46
CA ASP A 244 -29.38 7.28 75.43
C ASP A 244 -30.83 7.08 75.94
N HIS A 245 -31.43 5.89 75.76
CA HIS A 245 -32.77 5.56 76.29
C HIS A 245 -32.82 4.99 77.71
N GLN A 246 -31.69 4.78 78.40
CA GLN A 246 -31.71 4.58 79.85
C GLN A 246 -32.18 5.82 80.63
N ILE A 247 -32.38 6.96 79.94
CA ILE A 247 -33.06 8.13 80.48
C ILE A 247 -34.51 8.15 79.97
N GLY A 248 -35.33 7.30 80.59
CA GLY A 248 -36.78 7.48 80.72
C GLY A 248 -37.64 7.08 79.52
N LEU A 249 -38.10 5.83 79.47
CA LEU A 249 -39.30 5.47 78.72
C LEU A 249 -40.18 4.44 79.47
N SER A 250 -41.48 4.70 79.40
CA SER A 250 -42.58 3.96 80.05
C SER A 250 -42.95 2.68 79.29
N SER A 251 -43.60 1.75 80.01
CA SER A 251 -43.72 0.35 79.60
C SER A 251 -44.52 0.08 78.32
N SER A 252 -45.34 1.03 77.80
CA SER A 252 -46.17 0.76 76.61
C SER A 252 -45.40 0.80 75.29
N LYS A 253 -44.27 1.53 75.21
CA LYS A 253 -43.41 1.54 74.02
C LYS A 253 -42.48 0.34 73.93
N LEU A 254 -42.27 -0.34 75.06
CA LEU A 254 -41.45 -1.55 75.12
C LEU A 254 -42.14 -2.71 74.39
N ASP A 255 -43.46 -2.85 74.55
CA ASP A 255 -44.24 -3.91 73.92
C ASP A 255 -44.35 -3.75 72.40
N GLU A 256 -44.45 -2.52 71.91
CA GLU A 256 -44.50 -2.22 70.46
C GLU A 256 -43.13 -2.48 69.78
N LEU A 257 -42.03 -2.19 70.46
CA LEU A 257 -40.67 -2.54 70.01
C LEU A 257 -40.40 -4.04 70.07
N LEU A 258 -40.94 -4.75 71.06
CA LEU A 258 -40.86 -6.21 71.13
C LEU A 258 -41.63 -6.88 69.98
N GLN A 259 -42.80 -6.36 69.64
CA GLN A 259 -43.60 -6.87 68.51
C GLN A 259 -42.89 -6.59 67.16
N LEU A 260 -42.36 -5.38 66.96
CA LEU A 260 -41.60 -5.05 65.75
C LEU A 260 -40.30 -5.88 65.64
N GLY A 261 -39.66 -6.17 66.79
CA GLY A 261 -38.51 -7.07 66.87
C GLY A 261 -38.86 -8.50 66.46
N ALA A 262 -40.02 -9.02 66.88
CA ALA A 262 -40.49 -10.34 66.48
C ALA A 262 -40.81 -10.41 64.98
N ASP A 263 -41.52 -9.41 64.43
CA ASP A 263 -41.90 -9.37 63.02
C ASP A 263 -40.66 -9.24 62.10
N THR A 264 -39.67 -8.44 62.50
CA THR A 264 -38.41 -8.32 61.76
C THR A 264 -37.57 -9.58 61.85
N GLN A 265 -37.54 -10.25 63.01
CA GLN A 265 -36.86 -11.55 63.16
C GLN A 265 -37.50 -12.61 62.27
N GLU A 266 -38.83 -12.66 62.18
CA GLU A 266 -39.55 -13.59 61.30
C GLU A 266 -39.28 -13.28 59.81
N ALA A 267 -39.29 -12.01 59.41
CA ALA A 267 -38.99 -11.60 58.03
C ALA A 267 -37.55 -11.96 57.61
N VAL A 268 -36.58 -11.78 58.53
CA VAL A 268 -35.18 -12.19 58.30
C VAL A 268 -35.09 -13.72 58.20
N HIS A 269 -35.85 -14.46 59.02
CA HIS A 269 -35.84 -15.92 58.96
C HIS A 269 -36.39 -16.45 57.63
N ARG A 270 -37.51 -15.90 57.13
CA ARG A 270 -38.06 -16.25 55.81
C ARG A 270 -37.09 -15.94 54.68
N ARG A 271 -36.44 -14.77 54.69
CA ARG A 271 -35.40 -14.41 53.72
C ARG A 271 -34.22 -15.38 53.75
N PHE A 272 -33.85 -15.85 54.94
CA PHE A 272 -32.76 -16.83 55.09
C PHE A 272 -33.14 -18.19 54.52
N GLU A 273 -34.39 -18.65 54.72
CA GLU A 273 -34.90 -19.87 54.10
C GLU A 273 -34.95 -19.78 52.57
N ASP A 274 -35.40 -18.64 52.01
CA ASP A 274 -35.41 -18.41 50.56
C ASP A 274 -33.99 -18.48 49.98
N ILE A 275 -33.02 -17.83 50.63
CA ILE A 275 -31.60 -17.88 50.22
C ILE A 275 -31.05 -19.32 50.33
N GLN A 276 -31.42 -20.07 51.36
CA GLN A 276 -31.01 -21.48 51.46
C GLN A 276 -31.60 -22.33 50.35
N ALA A 277 -32.86 -22.09 49.94
CA ALA A 277 -33.49 -22.79 48.84
C ALA A 277 -32.81 -22.46 47.49
N GLU A 278 -32.46 -21.20 47.26
CA GLU A 278 -31.71 -20.77 46.06
C GLU A 278 -30.31 -21.40 46.00
N ILE A 279 -29.59 -21.41 47.13
CA ILE A 279 -28.28 -22.08 47.23
C ILE A 279 -28.39 -23.59 46.94
N GLN A 280 -29.44 -24.25 47.41
CA GLN A 280 -29.67 -25.66 47.11
C GLN A 280 -29.98 -25.89 45.63
N PHE A 281 -30.76 -25.00 45.01
CA PHE A 281 -31.06 -25.07 43.58
C PHE A 281 -29.79 -24.93 42.73
N ASP A 282 -28.96 -23.94 43.02
CA ASP A 282 -27.68 -23.75 42.32
C ASP A 282 -26.73 -24.93 42.51
N ARG A 283 -26.68 -25.49 43.73
CA ARG A 283 -25.89 -26.69 44.03
C ARG A 283 -26.31 -27.88 43.15
N ASN A 284 -27.61 -28.04 42.89
CA ASN A 284 -28.12 -29.10 42.01
C ASN A 284 -27.75 -28.85 40.53
N ILE A 285 -27.75 -27.59 40.08
CA ILE A 285 -27.31 -27.23 38.72
C ILE A 285 -25.81 -27.56 38.56
N ILE A 286 -24.98 -27.18 39.52
CA ILE A 286 -23.53 -27.45 39.50
C ILE A 286 -23.26 -28.96 39.49
N ASP A 287 -24.00 -29.75 40.27
CA ASP A 287 -23.86 -31.21 40.29
C ASP A 287 -24.24 -31.83 38.94
N ASN A 288 -25.29 -31.33 38.29
CA ASN A 288 -25.68 -31.78 36.94
C ASN A 288 -24.65 -31.41 35.87
N HIS A 289 -24.12 -30.18 35.89
CA HIS A 289 -23.04 -29.79 34.98
C HIS A 289 -21.77 -30.61 35.21
N SER A 290 -21.42 -30.88 36.47
CA SER A 290 -20.27 -31.73 36.83
C SER A 290 -20.43 -33.15 36.28
N LYS A 291 -21.63 -33.74 36.36
CA LYS A 291 -21.92 -35.05 35.76
C LYS A 291 -21.81 -35.04 34.23
N GLN A 292 -22.29 -33.98 33.58
CA GLN A 292 -22.20 -33.82 32.12
C GLN A 292 -20.74 -33.67 31.65
N ILE A 293 -19.94 -32.86 32.35
CA ILE A 293 -18.50 -32.72 32.08
C ILE A 293 -17.79 -34.07 32.25
N GLY A 294 -18.12 -34.82 33.30
CA GLY A 294 -17.58 -36.17 33.51
C GLY A 294 -17.95 -37.15 32.39
N ALA A 295 -19.17 -37.07 31.84
CA ALA A 295 -19.58 -37.89 30.69
C ALA A 295 -18.80 -37.51 29.41
N ASN A 296 -18.62 -36.22 29.16
CA ASN A 296 -17.87 -35.74 28.00
C ASN A 296 -16.38 -36.13 28.09
N MET A 297 -15.76 -36.02 29.27
CA MET A 297 -14.37 -36.46 29.48
C MET A 297 -14.19 -37.96 29.21
N ARG A 298 -15.14 -38.81 29.64
CA ARG A 298 -15.10 -40.24 29.31
C ARG A 298 -15.18 -40.51 27.81
N SER A 299 -16.03 -39.77 27.10
CA SER A 299 -16.14 -39.89 25.63
C SER A 299 -14.86 -39.46 24.91
N ILE A 300 -14.19 -38.41 25.41
CA ILE A 300 -12.90 -37.95 24.87
C ILE A 300 -11.82 -39.02 25.10
N GLU A 301 -11.75 -39.61 26.29
CA GLU A 301 -10.75 -40.65 26.58
C GLU A 301 -10.98 -41.92 25.75
N GLU A 302 -12.24 -42.29 25.50
CA GLU A 302 -12.59 -43.39 24.59
C GLU A 302 -12.16 -43.10 23.15
N ASN A 303 -12.42 -41.88 22.65
CA ASN A 303 -11.99 -41.47 21.31
C ASN A 303 -10.47 -41.45 21.18
N LYS A 304 -9.75 -40.98 22.21
CA LYS A 304 -8.29 -41.02 22.26
C LYS A 304 -7.75 -42.45 22.19
N GLY A 305 -8.38 -43.39 22.90
CA GLY A 305 -8.06 -44.82 22.82
C GLY A 305 -8.20 -45.38 21.40
N ARG A 306 -9.29 -45.03 20.70
CA ARG A 306 -9.51 -45.42 19.28
C ARG A 306 -8.44 -44.84 18.35
N ILE A 307 -8.05 -43.58 18.55
CA ILE A 307 -7.01 -42.93 17.74
C ILE A 307 -5.66 -43.63 17.94
N MET A 308 -5.28 -43.95 19.18
CA MET A 308 -4.03 -44.68 19.44
C MET A 308 -4.05 -46.08 18.84
N SER A 309 -5.17 -46.80 18.91
CA SER A 309 -5.33 -48.10 18.27
C SER A 309 -5.17 -48.01 16.75
N ASN A 310 -5.74 -46.99 16.11
CA ASN A 310 -5.60 -46.77 14.67
C ASN A 310 -4.15 -46.40 14.29
N GLN A 311 -3.47 -45.58 15.09
CA GLN A 311 -2.05 -45.29 14.87
C GLN A 311 -1.16 -46.53 14.97
N GLN A 312 -1.46 -47.45 15.89
CA GLN A 312 -0.72 -48.70 15.99
C GLN A 312 -0.93 -49.57 14.76
N LEU A 313 -2.16 -49.67 14.26
CA LEU A 313 -2.48 -50.45 13.07
C LEU A 313 -1.75 -49.93 11.83
N ILE A 314 -1.65 -48.59 11.69
CA ILE A 314 -0.87 -47.95 10.62
C ILE A 314 0.62 -48.30 10.72
N ARG A 315 1.19 -48.35 11.93
CA ARG A 315 2.61 -48.72 12.13
C ARG A 315 2.86 -50.18 11.75
N ASP A 316 2.00 -51.09 12.20
CA ASP A 316 2.12 -52.50 11.90
C ASP A 316 2.02 -52.76 10.37
N GLU A 317 1.17 -52.01 9.67
CA GLU A 317 1.03 -52.09 8.22
C GLU A 317 2.23 -51.51 7.47
N GLN A 318 2.82 -50.41 7.97
CA GLN A 318 4.08 -49.87 7.45
C GLN A 318 5.25 -50.85 7.62
N ASP A 319 5.34 -51.53 8.75
CA ASP A 319 6.40 -52.50 9.01
C ASP A 319 6.23 -53.76 8.15
N ARG A 320 4.99 -54.20 7.93
CA ARG A 320 4.69 -55.27 6.96
C ARG A 320 5.12 -54.90 5.54
N ALA A 321 4.79 -53.69 5.08
CA ALA A 321 5.20 -53.20 3.77
C ALA A 321 6.74 -53.13 3.62
N ARG A 322 7.45 -52.75 4.70
CA ARG A 322 8.92 -52.75 4.72
C ARG A 322 9.52 -54.16 4.61
N GLU A 323 8.95 -55.15 5.29
CA GLU A 323 9.42 -56.54 5.19
C GLU A 323 9.13 -57.14 3.81
N GLU A 324 7.99 -56.82 3.20
CA GLU A 324 7.68 -57.22 1.82
C GLU A 324 8.67 -56.59 0.81
N ALA A 325 9.05 -55.32 1.02
CA ALA A 325 10.06 -54.64 0.22
C ALA A 325 11.47 -55.26 0.40
N LYS A 326 11.87 -55.60 1.63
CA LYS A 326 13.13 -56.33 1.89
C LYS A 326 13.15 -57.68 1.19
N GLY A 327 12.05 -58.42 1.23
CA GLY A 327 11.91 -59.69 0.50
C GLY A 327 12.02 -59.52 -1.01
N ALA A 328 11.50 -58.44 -1.58
CA ALA A 328 11.65 -58.12 -2.99
C ALA A 328 13.11 -57.78 -3.36
N ILE A 329 13.81 -57.01 -2.53
CA ILE A 329 15.23 -56.67 -2.71
C ILE A 329 16.10 -57.93 -2.67
N ALA A 330 15.85 -58.85 -1.72
CA ALA A 330 16.58 -60.10 -1.63
C ALA A 330 16.41 -60.99 -2.88
N ARG A 331 15.20 -61.01 -3.48
CA ARG A 331 14.94 -61.72 -4.75
C ARG A 331 15.70 -61.10 -5.92
N VAL A 332 15.79 -59.77 -5.99
CA VAL A 332 16.57 -59.06 -7.01
C VAL A 332 18.06 -59.36 -6.86
N GLN A 333 18.58 -59.34 -5.63
CA GLN A 333 19.99 -59.69 -5.35
C GLN A 333 20.32 -61.15 -5.69
N SER A 334 19.41 -62.09 -5.42
CA SER A 334 19.58 -63.50 -5.80
C SER A 334 19.58 -63.70 -7.32
N LEU A 335 18.75 -62.95 -8.06
CA LEU A 335 18.75 -62.96 -9.54
C LEU A 335 20.05 -62.34 -10.09
N GLN A 336 20.53 -61.28 -9.45
CA GLN A 336 21.78 -60.61 -9.80
C GLN A 336 23.00 -61.51 -9.59
N GLU A 337 23.01 -62.37 -8.56
CA GLU A 337 24.08 -63.34 -8.31
C GLU A 337 24.06 -64.53 -9.29
N MET A 338 22.87 -64.99 -9.73
CA MET A 338 22.76 -66.01 -10.78
C MET A 338 23.25 -65.49 -12.14
N LEU A 339 22.89 -64.26 -12.51
CA LEU A 339 23.39 -63.60 -13.73
C LEU A 339 24.90 -63.37 -13.71
N ARG A 340 25.48 -63.21 -12.51
CA ARG A 340 26.92 -63.04 -12.31
C ARG A 340 27.68 -64.34 -12.63
N GLN A 341 27.08 -65.52 -12.47
CA GLN A 341 27.77 -66.81 -12.67
C GLN A 341 27.83 -67.31 -14.13
N GLU A 342 26.95 -66.85 -15.02
CA GLU A 342 26.88 -67.36 -16.42
C GLU A 342 27.78 -66.64 -17.44
N HIS A 343 28.27 -65.43 -17.16
CA HIS A 343 29.01 -64.64 -18.15
C HIS A 343 30.51 -64.54 -17.86
N SER A 344 31.29 -65.19 -18.73
CA SER A 344 32.74 -65.36 -18.69
C SER A 344 33.53 -64.05 -18.48
N ALA A 345 34.72 -64.18 -17.88
CA ALA A 345 35.59 -63.09 -17.42
C ALA A 345 35.88 -61.96 -18.45
N ALA A 346 35.67 -62.19 -19.74
CA ALA A 346 35.81 -61.17 -20.78
C ALA A 346 34.66 -60.14 -20.80
N GLU A 347 33.42 -60.55 -20.51
CA GLU A 347 32.30 -59.60 -20.40
C GLU A 347 32.34 -58.84 -19.08
N ARG A 348 32.82 -59.46 -18.00
CA ARG A 348 33.08 -58.74 -16.74
C ARG A 348 34.10 -57.63 -16.92
N ALA A 349 35.21 -57.87 -17.62
CA ALA A 349 36.21 -56.83 -17.88
C ALA A 349 35.68 -55.68 -18.76
N LYS A 350 34.76 -55.98 -19.70
CA LYS A 350 34.10 -54.95 -20.53
C LYS A 350 33.09 -54.15 -19.72
N LEU A 351 32.26 -54.82 -18.92
CA LEU A 351 31.28 -54.19 -18.05
C LEU A 351 31.92 -53.39 -16.93
N GLU A 352 33.06 -53.83 -16.39
CA GLU A 352 33.81 -53.10 -15.35
C GLU A 352 34.46 -51.83 -15.89
N ARG A 353 34.93 -51.84 -17.15
CA ARG A 353 35.33 -50.60 -17.84
C ARG A 353 34.15 -49.67 -18.06
N GLN A 354 33.00 -50.20 -18.50
CA GLN A 354 31.79 -49.39 -18.69
C GLN A 354 31.23 -48.86 -17.37
N LEU A 355 31.32 -49.61 -16.28
CA LEU A 355 30.96 -49.17 -14.93
C LEU A 355 31.93 -48.10 -14.44
N SER A 356 33.23 -48.28 -14.63
CA SER A 356 34.21 -47.25 -14.27
C SER A 356 34.03 -45.96 -15.06
N GLU A 357 33.73 -46.05 -16.36
CA GLU A 357 33.38 -44.88 -17.19
C GLU A 357 32.06 -44.24 -16.74
N SER A 358 31.04 -45.05 -16.42
CA SER A 358 29.75 -44.56 -15.91
C SER A 358 29.86 -43.94 -14.51
N GLU A 359 30.74 -44.46 -13.65
CA GLU A 359 31.02 -43.91 -12.32
C GLU A 359 31.77 -42.59 -12.44
N LYS A 360 32.77 -42.49 -13.33
CA LYS A 360 33.43 -41.22 -13.64
C LYS A 360 32.43 -40.19 -14.15
N TYR A 361 31.60 -40.57 -15.12
CA TYR A 361 30.56 -39.70 -15.64
C TYR A 361 29.57 -39.28 -14.54
N LYS A 362 29.16 -40.21 -13.67
CA LYS A 362 28.29 -39.90 -12.52
C LYS A 362 28.97 -38.90 -11.58
N THR A 363 30.24 -39.09 -11.23
CA THR A 363 30.96 -38.16 -10.36
C THR A 363 31.16 -36.79 -10.99
N GLU A 364 31.42 -36.72 -12.31
CA GLU A 364 31.49 -35.46 -13.05
C GLU A 364 30.14 -34.76 -13.03
N MET A 365 29.05 -35.49 -13.28
CA MET A 365 27.69 -34.93 -13.26
C MET A 365 27.25 -34.51 -11.85
N GLU A 366 27.61 -35.25 -10.80
CA GLU A 366 27.39 -34.85 -9.40
C GLU A 366 28.19 -33.60 -9.03
N SER A 367 29.42 -33.46 -9.53
CA SER A 367 30.23 -32.26 -9.33
C SER A 367 29.65 -31.04 -10.07
N GLU A 368 29.11 -31.22 -11.28
CA GLU A 368 28.41 -30.16 -12.01
C GLU A 368 27.10 -29.77 -11.32
N LEU A 369 26.33 -30.75 -10.82
CA LEU A 369 25.13 -30.48 -10.04
C LEU A 369 25.44 -29.71 -8.76
N SER A 370 26.50 -30.08 -8.04
CA SER A 370 26.95 -29.34 -6.86
C SER A 370 27.36 -27.92 -7.24
N ARG A 371 28.11 -27.74 -8.33
CA ARG A 371 28.53 -26.42 -8.79
C ARG A 371 27.35 -25.53 -9.18
N LEU A 372 26.36 -26.09 -9.87
CA LEU A 372 25.13 -25.37 -10.23
C LEU A 372 24.27 -25.04 -9.00
N GLN A 373 24.24 -25.92 -8.00
CA GLN A 373 23.56 -25.64 -6.73
C GLN A 373 24.24 -24.50 -5.98
N ASP A 374 25.57 -24.50 -5.92
CA ASP A 374 26.35 -23.42 -5.30
C ASP A 374 26.15 -22.09 -6.04
N GLU A 375 26.25 -22.08 -7.38
CA GLU A 375 25.96 -20.90 -8.21
C GLU A 375 24.53 -20.38 -8.00
N MET A 376 23.54 -21.28 -7.88
CA MET A 376 22.15 -20.90 -7.63
C MET A 376 21.96 -20.32 -6.22
N HIS A 377 22.62 -20.89 -5.20
CA HIS A 377 22.59 -20.35 -3.83
C HIS A 377 23.28 -19.00 -3.74
N GLU A 378 24.41 -18.80 -4.41
CA GLU A 378 25.10 -17.50 -4.46
C GLU A 378 24.22 -16.43 -5.12
N ASN A 379 23.58 -16.75 -6.25
CA ASN A 379 22.67 -15.83 -6.94
C ASN A 379 21.44 -15.48 -6.06
N LEU A 380 20.83 -16.48 -5.41
CA LEU A 380 19.69 -16.24 -4.51
C LEU A 380 20.10 -15.39 -3.30
N GLN A 381 21.28 -15.63 -2.74
CA GLN A 381 21.79 -14.84 -1.63
C GLN A 381 22.02 -13.38 -2.04
N GLN A 382 22.55 -13.17 -3.24
CA GLN A 382 22.73 -11.82 -3.80
C GLN A 382 21.38 -11.11 -4.01
N GLU A 383 20.35 -11.81 -4.51
CA GLU A 383 19.01 -11.24 -4.66
C GLU A 383 18.38 -10.88 -3.30
N ILE A 384 18.58 -11.71 -2.28
CA ILE A 384 18.12 -11.45 -0.91
C ILE A 384 18.80 -10.18 -0.36
N ASP A 385 20.11 -10.04 -0.54
CA ASP A 385 20.86 -8.87 -0.07
C ASP A 385 20.44 -7.58 -0.80
N ASP A 386 20.18 -7.66 -2.11
CA ASP A 386 19.65 -6.53 -2.89
C ASP A 386 18.22 -6.15 -2.49
N LEU A 387 17.39 -7.12 -2.10
CA LEU A 387 16.07 -6.85 -1.54
C LEU A 387 16.15 -6.16 -0.18
N HIS A 388 17.03 -6.61 0.71
CA HIS A 388 17.23 -5.96 2.01
C HIS A 388 17.64 -4.49 1.86
N ARG A 389 18.58 -4.18 0.95
CA ARG A 389 18.96 -2.79 0.65
C ARG A 389 17.77 -1.94 0.20
N LYS A 390 16.89 -2.49 -0.65
CA LYS A 390 15.68 -1.78 -1.08
C LYS A 390 14.69 -1.57 0.06
N PHE A 391 14.61 -2.49 1.02
CA PHE A 391 13.79 -2.29 2.22
C PHE A 391 14.35 -1.18 3.10
N ASP A 392 15.66 -1.13 3.33
CA ASP A 392 16.31 -0.06 4.08
C ASP A 392 16.05 1.33 3.45
N ASP A 393 16.14 1.44 2.12
CA ASP A 393 15.85 2.68 1.38
C ASP A 393 14.39 3.13 1.56
N VAL A 394 13.44 2.17 1.58
CA VAL A 394 12.02 2.44 1.79
C VAL A 394 11.76 2.87 3.24
N GLU A 395 12.38 2.21 4.23
CA GLU A 395 12.27 2.61 5.63
C GLU A 395 12.81 4.04 5.85
N GLU A 396 13.93 4.40 5.23
CA GLU A 396 14.45 5.76 5.28
C GLU A 396 13.48 6.76 4.64
N MET A 397 12.88 6.41 3.50
CA MET A 397 11.88 7.26 2.84
C MET A 397 10.63 7.44 3.71
N VAL A 398 10.13 6.37 4.32
CA VAL A 398 8.98 6.41 5.24
C VAL A 398 9.32 7.24 6.47
N GLY A 399 10.52 7.10 7.04
CA GLY A 399 10.99 7.94 8.15
C GLY A 399 11.03 9.43 7.79
N LYS A 400 11.48 9.78 6.58
CA LYS A 400 11.45 11.16 6.06
C LYS A 400 10.03 11.69 5.86
N ILE A 401 9.07 10.84 5.47
CA ILE A 401 7.66 11.22 5.35
C ILE A 401 7.03 11.44 6.73
N LEU A 402 7.25 10.51 7.66
CA LEU A 402 6.71 10.61 9.02
C LEU A 402 7.24 11.84 9.76
N THR A 403 8.54 12.13 9.66
CA THR A 403 9.12 13.35 10.25
C THR A 403 8.59 14.63 9.61
N ARG A 404 8.19 14.61 8.33
CA ARG A 404 7.48 15.73 7.68
C ARG A 404 6.01 15.84 8.12
N MET A 405 5.40 14.75 8.57
CA MET A 405 4.04 14.76 9.11
C MET A 405 3.98 15.18 10.59
N GLU A 406 5.03 14.92 11.38
CA GLU A 406 5.07 15.31 12.80
C GLU A 406 5.37 16.79 13.05
N THR A 407 5.87 17.53 12.06
CA THR A 407 5.88 19.00 12.15
C THR A 407 4.45 19.51 12.01
N PRO A 408 3.94 20.35 12.94
CA PRO A 408 2.53 20.76 13.01
C PRO A 408 2.07 21.23 11.63
N GLU A 409 1.23 20.39 11.03
CA GLU A 409 0.89 20.37 9.62
C GLU A 409 0.47 21.77 9.17
N GLN A 410 1.11 22.27 8.11
CA GLN A 410 0.43 23.25 7.28
C GLN A 410 -0.90 22.60 6.86
N PRO A 411 -2.05 23.22 7.19
CA PRO A 411 -3.34 22.63 6.87
C PRO A 411 -3.37 22.34 5.38
N THR A 412 -3.75 21.10 5.04
CA THR A 412 -3.84 20.68 3.63
C THR A 412 -4.70 21.68 2.85
N LEU A 413 -4.41 21.90 1.56
CA LEU A 413 -5.18 22.84 0.72
C LEU A 413 -6.69 22.60 0.82
N LEU A 414 -7.12 21.33 0.92
CA LEU A 414 -8.52 20.97 1.11
C LEU A 414 -9.08 21.44 2.46
N GLN A 415 -8.32 21.32 3.56
CA GLN A 415 -8.71 21.85 4.86
C GLN A 415 -8.79 23.38 4.85
N GLN A 416 -7.87 24.05 4.16
CA GLN A 416 -7.93 25.50 3.97
C GLN A 416 -9.19 25.90 3.19
N LEU A 417 -9.49 25.24 2.07
CA LEU A 417 -10.73 25.50 1.30
C LEU A 417 -12.00 25.23 2.11
N HIS A 418 -12.01 24.19 2.95
CA HIS A 418 -13.13 23.91 3.84
C HIS A 418 -13.32 25.04 4.86
N ARG A 419 -12.24 25.54 5.47
CA ARG A 419 -12.31 26.70 6.38
C ARG A 419 -12.80 27.96 5.69
N VAL A 420 -12.35 28.24 4.47
CA VAL A 420 -12.88 29.37 3.67
C VAL A 420 -14.39 29.24 3.46
N SER A 421 -14.85 28.03 3.12
CA SER A 421 -16.28 27.76 2.95
C SER A 421 -17.07 27.94 4.25
N GLU A 422 -16.51 27.56 5.40
CA GLU A 422 -17.13 27.79 6.71
C GLU A 422 -17.25 29.26 7.05
N ILE A 423 -16.24 30.08 6.72
CA ILE A 423 -16.26 31.53 6.88
C ILE A 423 -17.35 32.15 6.00
N GLN A 424 -17.42 31.79 4.71
CA GLN A 424 -18.49 32.27 3.80
C GLN A 424 -19.89 31.85 4.28
N ARG A 425 -20.04 30.64 4.83
CA ARG A 425 -21.31 30.13 5.35
C ARG A 425 -21.88 30.97 6.50
N ARG A 426 -21.04 31.69 7.25
CA ARG A 426 -21.49 32.63 8.29
C ARG A 426 -22.20 33.86 7.69
N GLY A 427 -22.02 34.12 6.40
CA GLY A 427 -22.73 35.16 5.65
C GLY A 427 -22.22 36.58 5.91
N ASN A 428 -21.03 36.72 6.51
CA ASN A 428 -20.39 38.02 6.73
C ASN A 428 -19.51 38.44 5.54
N LEU A 429 -18.84 37.46 4.92
CA LEU A 429 -17.86 37.64 3.84
C LEU A 429 -18.24 36.79 2.63
N ASP A 430 -17.96 37.30 1.44
CA ASP A 430 -17.91 36.54 0.20
C ASP A 430 -16.52 36.67 -0.42
N ILE A 431 -15.86 35.55 -0.69
CA ILE A 431 -14.46 35.46 -1.07
C ILE A 431 -14.40 34.90 -2.48
N ASN A 432 -13.87 35.68 -3.41
CA ASN A 432 -13.64 35.23 -4.77
C ASN A 432 -12.27 34.56 -4.88
N LEU A 433 -12.26 33.23 -4.91
CA LEU A 433 -11.04 32.42 -4.97
C LEU A 433 -10.21 32.63 -6.26
N ASN A 434 -10.78 33.26 -7.30
CA ASN A 434 -10.07 33.47 -8.57
C ASN A 434 -9.16 34.70 -8.55
N ASN A 435 -9.57 35.78 -7.88
CA ASN A 435 -8.84 37.04 -7.85
C ASN A 435 -8.44 37.49 -6.44
N GLY A 436 -8.92 36.79 -5.41
CA GLY A 436 -8.64 37.10 -4.01
C GLY A 436 -9.46 38.25 -3.43
N ASP A 437 -10.45 38.77 -4.16
CA ASP A 437 -11.32 39.84 -3.65
C ASP A 437 -12.22 39.33 -2.53
N VAL A 438 -12.33 40.13 -1.47
CA VAL A 438 -13.20 39.86 -0.33
C VAL A 438 -14.30 40.92 -0.25
N ALA A 439 -15.53 40.53 -0.59
CA ALA A 439 -16.70 41.38 -0.49
C ALA A 439 -17.38 41.22 0.88
N LEU A 440 -17.65 42.34 1.55
CA LEU A 440 -18.42 42.35 2.79
C LEU A 440 -19.91 42.18 2.46
N MET A 441 -20.50 41.04 2.83
CA MET A 441 -21.92 40.77 2.64
C MET A 441 -22.78 41.54 3.64
N ARG A 442 -22.22 41.83 4.84
CA ARG A 442 -22.81 42.72 5.84
C ARG A 442 -21.96 43.98 5.98
N PRO A 443 -22.52 45.18 5.79
CA PRO A 443 -21.76 46.42 5.93
C PRO A 443 -21.45 46.70 7.40
N ILE A 444 -20.21 47.13 7.68
CA ILE A 444 -19.83 47.68 8.99
C ILE A 444 -20.31 49.13 9.05
N ASN A 445 -21.34 49.38 9.86
CA ASN A 445 -21.90 50.72 10.02
C ASN A 445 -21.14 51.51 11.08
N PHE A 446 -20.94 52.80 10.81
CA PHE A 446 -20.28 53.74 11.70
C PHE A 446 -21.27 54.82 12.12
N LYS A 447 -21.15 55.30 13.36
CA LYS A 447 -21.96 56.44 13.83
C LYS A 447 -21.77 57.64 12.90
N ARG A 448 -22.88 58.27 12.52
CA ARG A 448 -22.86 59.48 11.68
C ARG A 448 -22.22 60.62 12.46
N LYS A 449 -21.29 61.35 11.83
CA LYS A 449 -20.61 62.51 12.41
C LYS A 449 -21.03 63.77 11.64
N ASN A 450 -21.38 64.82 12.38
CA ASN A 450 -21.65 66.15 11.83
C ASN A 450 -20.39 67.01 11.87
N LEU A 451 -20.37 68.16 11.20
CA LEU A 451 -19.23 69.08 11.19
C LEU A 451 -18.86 69.61 12.60
N ASN A 452 -19.82 69.62 13.54
CA ASN A 452 -19.59 70.05 14.92
C ASN A 452 -18.99 68.94 15.79
N ASP A 453 -19.04 67.68 15.33
CA ASP A 453 -18.50 66.53 16.05
C ASP A 453 -17.01 66.37 15.71
N PRO A 454 -16.19 65.88 16.65
CA PRO A 454 -14.80 65.56 16.34
C PRO A 454 -14.76 64.46 15.25
N PRO A 455 -13.76 64.48 14.34
CA PRO A 455 -13.62 63.52 13.24
C PRO A 455 -13.13 62.13 13.74
N THR A 456 -13.75 61.61 14.80
CA THR A 456 -13.49 60.29 15.35
C THR A 456 -14.45 59.27 14.75
N ALA A 457 -13.96 58.08 14.43
CA ALA A 457 -14.80 56.96 14.01
C ALA A 457 -15.22 56.12 15.21
N GLU A 458 -16.48 55.67 15.21
CA GLU A 458 -17.02 54.74 16.20
C GLU A 458 -17.96 53.77 15.47
N PHE A 459 -17.95 52.50 15.84
CA PHE A 459 -18.91 51.53 15.33
C PHE A 459 -20.32 51.88 15.80
N GLU A 460 -21.31 51.78 14.90
CA GLU A 460 -22.72 51.95 15.26
C GLU A 460 -23.21 50.75 16.07
N ASN A 461 -22.82 49.54 15.66
CA ASN A 461 -23.05 48.30 16.38
C ASN A 461 -21.72 47.53 16.53
N GLU A 462 -21.10 47.65 17.70
CA GLU A 462 -19.80 47.05 17.99
C GLU A 462 -19.82 45.52 17.87
N LYS A 463 -20.91 44.88 18.32
CA LYS A 463 -21.02 43.42 18.27
C LYS A 463 -21.00 42.89 16.83
N GLU A 464 -21.80 43.49 15.94
CA GLU A 464 -21.84 43.09 14.54
C GLU A 464 -20.51 43.37 13.81
N ALA A 465 -19.86 44.49 14.15
CA ALA A 465 -18.53 44.77 13.62
C ALA A 465 -17.52 43.71 14.07
N MET A 466 -17.54 43.31 15.35
CA MET A 466 -16.63 42.29 15.87
C MET A 466 -16.85 40.92 15.23
N ASP A 467 -18.08 40.52 14.96
CA ASP A 467 -18.37 39.25 14.27
C ASP A 467 -17.74 39.24 12.86
N ILE A 468 -17.88 40.33 12.10
CA ILE A 468 -17.30 40.46 10.75
C ILE A 468 -15.76 40.51 10.81
N LEU A 469 -15.20 41.24 11.78
CA LEU A 469 -13.74 41.37 11.95
C LEU A 469 -13.09 40.08 12.43
N THR A 470 -13.81 39.26 13.19
CA THR A 470 -13.36 37.92 13.59
C THR A 470 -13.21 37.02 12.37
N ASP A 471 -14.18 37.03 11.46
CA ASP A 471 -14.13 36.27 10.20
C ASP A 471 -12.97 36.74 9.30
N LEU A 472 -12.74 38.05 9.22
CA LEU A 472 -11.60 38.62 8.48
C LEU A 472 -10.25 38.23 9.08
N CYS A 473 -10.16 38.21 10.42
CA CYS A 473 -8.96 37.78 11.12
C CYS A 473 -8.69 36.28 10.92
N GLU A 474 -9.73 35.45 10.97
CA GLU A 474 -9.63 34.02 10.70
C GLU A 474 -9.13 33.77 9.26
N LEU A 475 -9.67 34.52 8.29
CA LEU A 475 -9.22 34.49 6.92
C LEU A 475 -7.74 34.91 6.79
N TRP A 476 -7.35 36.00 7.43
CA TRP A 476 -5.96 36.46 7.43
C TRP A 476 -5.01 35.44 8.05
N GLN A 477 -5.38 34.79 9.16
CA GLN A 477 -4.53 33.77 9.80
C GLN A 477 -4.24 32.57 8.89
N MET A 478 -5.14 32.27 7.96
CA MET A 478 -4.97 31.19 6.99
C MET A 478 -3.95 31.52 5.90
N PHE A 479 -3.96 32.76 5.39
CA PHE A 479 -3.15 33.16 4.23
C PHE A 479 -1.90 33.96 4.60
N LYS A 480 -1.95 34.72 5.71
CA LYS A 480 -0.88 35.61 6.21
C LYS A 480 -0.37 36.59 5.16
N VAL A 481 -1.28 37.17 4.39
CA VAL A 481 -0.99 38.14 3.31
C VAL A 481 -1.21 39.58 3.74
N SER A 482 -0.74 40.52 2.92
CA SER A 482 -0.98 41.95 3.09
C SER A 482 -2.47 42.30 2.88
N ILE A 483 -3.00 43.21 3.70
CA ILE A 483 -4.38 43.69 3.64
C ILE A 483 -4.39 45.20 3.45
N VAL A 484 -5.20 45.67 2.51
CA VAL A 484 -5.53 47.10 2.36
C VAL A 484 -6.96 47.35 2.81
N ILE A 485 -7.13 48.23 3.80
CA ILE A 485 -8.42 48.61 4.37
C ILE A 485 -8.74 50.03 3.92
N GLU A 486 -9.77 50.18 3.10
CA GLU A 486 -10.20 51.45 2.56
C GLU A 486 -11.49 51.95 3.23
N GLY A 487 -11.39 53.08 3.93
CA GLY A 487 -12.53 53.77 4.53
C GLY A 487 -13.15 54.76 3.56
N HIS A 488 -14.44 54.60 3.24
CA HIS A 488 -15.16 55.54 2.37
C HIS A 488 -16.21 56.36 3.13
N THR A 489 -16.35 57.61 2.72
CA THR A 489 -17.38 58.54 3.19
C THR A 489 -18.19 59.08 2.00
N LYS A 490 -19.47 59.39 2.26
CA LYS A 490 -20.32 60.04 1.26
C LYS A 490 -20.03 61.54 1.25
N ASP A 491 -19.88 62.11 0.05
CA ASP A 491 -19.81 63.55 -0.14
C ASP A 491 -21.19 64.16 0.10
N ILE A 492 -21.29 65.04 1.08
CA ILE A 492 -22.52 65.77 1.41
C ILE A 492 -22.51 67.16 0.76
N GLY A 493 -21.40 67.57 0.11
CA GLY A 493 -21.22 68.89 -0.49
C GLY A 493 -21.10 70.02 0.54
N VAL A 494 -20.94 69.68 1.82
CA VAL A 494 -20.86 70.62 2.94
C VAL A 494 -19.69 70.22 3.83
N GLY A 495 -18.79 71.16 4.09
CA GLY A 495 -17.60 70.99 4.92
C GLY A 495 -16.29 70.91 4.12
N PRO A 496 -15.14 71.13 4.78
CA PRO A 496 -13.83 71.04 4.14
C PRO A 496 -13.48 69.58 3.82
N ASP A 497 -12.85 69.34 2.67
CA ASP A 497 -12.46 67.99 2.22
C ASP A 497 -11.55 67.27 3.25
N GLU A 498 -10.70 68.02 3.95
CA GLU A 498 -9.84 67.53 5.02
C GLU A 498 -10.61 66.88 6.19
N PHE A 499 -11.82 67.38 6.50
CA PHE A 499 -12.67 66.79 7.53
C PHE A 499 -13.14 65.39 7.11
N TRP A 500 -13.67 65.27 5.88
CA TRP A 500 -14.16 64.00 5.36
C TRP A 500 -13.03 62.99 5.13
N GLN A 501 -11.84 63.46 4.74
CA GLN A 501 -10.63 62.66 4.67
C GLN A 501 -10.23 62.13 6.05
N SER A 502 -10.27 62.98 7.08
CA SER A 502 -9.96 62.58 8.45
C SER A 502 -10.95 61.54 8.98
N VAL A 503 -12.24 61.69 8.69
CA VAL A 503 -13.28 60.70 9.04
C VAL A 503 -13.06 59.38 8.30
N ALA A 504 -12.73 59.43 7.01
CA ALA A 504 -12.44 58.25 6.19
C ALA A 504 -11.19 57.49 6.72
N ASN A 505 -10.10 58.22 7.00
CA ASN A 505 -8.89 57.68 7.60
C ASN A 505 -9.18 57.09 8.99
N GLY A 506 -9.96 57.78 9.81
CA GLY A 506 -10.36 57.32 11.14
C GLY A 506 -11.14 56.01 11.10
N ARG A 507 -12.01 55.80 10.10
CA ARG A 507 -12.74 54.54 9.92
C ARG A 507 -11.80 53.40 9.56
N ALA A 508 -10.92 53.59 8.59
CA ALA A 508 -9.95 52.58 8.19
C ALA A 508 -8.99 52.23 9.36
N ALA A 509 -8.50 53.25 10.08
CA ALA A 509 -7.60 53.09 11.22
C ALA A 509 -8.26 52.38 12.40
N LEU A 510 -9.54 52.69 12.72
CA LEU A 510 -10.28 52.00 13.77
C LEU A 510 -10.41 50.50 13.49
N VAL A 511 -10.74 50.16 12.24
CA VAL A 511 -10.84 48.77 11.80
C VAL A 511 -9.48 48.08 11.90
N ALA A 512 -8.42 48.68 11.37
CA ALA A 512 -7.06 48.15 11.43
C ALA A 512 -6.60 47.91 12.88
N ALA A 513 -6.82 48.89 13.76
CA ALA A 513 -6.49 48.77 15.19
C ALA A 513 -7.26 47.62 15.86
N THR A 514 -8.55 47.47 15.54
CA THR A 514 -9.39 46.40 16.07
C THR A 514 -8.92 45.03 15.59
N MET A 515 -8.56 44.90 14.30
CA MET A 515 -7.95 43.67 13.76
C MET A 515 -6.60 43.36 14.42
N GLY A 516 -5.80 44.38 14.74
CA GLY A 516 -4.56 44.21 15.51
C GLY A 516 -4.80 43.63 16.91
N VAL A 517 -5.85 44.07 17.60
CA VAL A 517 -6.27 43.50 18.90
C VAL A 517 -6.69 42.02 18.76
N LEU A 518 -7.27 41.65 17.61
CA LEU A 518 -7.65 40.26 17.29
C LEU A 518 -6.46 39.39 16.86
N GLY A 519 -5.25 39.94 16.79
CA GLY A 519 -4.01 39.20 16.51
C GLY A 519 -3.52 39.28 15.07
N VAL A 520 -4.05 40.20 14.26
CA VAL A 520 -3.50 40.51 12.93
C VAL A 520 -2.22 41.32 13.08
N ASP A 521 -1.18 40.99 12.31
CA ASP A 521 0.05 41.78 12.28
C ASP A 521 -0.18 43.12 11.59
N LEU A 522 -0.11 44.21 12.34
CA LEU A 522 -0.28 45.57 11.82
C LEU A 522 0.76 45.96 10.76
N SER A 523 1.90 45.25 10.70
CA SER A 523 2.89 45.47 9.63
C SER A 523 2.38 45.08 8.25
N GLN A 524 1.37 44.19 8.20
CA GLN A 524 0.72 43.68 6.99
C GLN A 524 -0.61 44.40 6.70
N VAL A 525 -0.94 45.49 7.40
CA VAL A 525 -2.22 46.18 7.25
C VAL A 525 -2.01 47.64 6.85
N ALA A 526 -2.48 48.02 5.67
CA ALA A 526 -2.50 49.40 5.19
C ALA A 526 -3.90 50.00 5.34
N ALA A 527 -4.04 51.06 6.14
CA ALA A 527 -5.30 51.77 6.32
C ALA A 527 -5.32 53.07 5.49
N VAL A 528 -6.29 53.19 4.57
CA VAL A 528 -6.40 54.34 3.64
C VAL A 528 -7.81 54.90 3.67
N GLY A 529 -7.97 56.22 3.81
CA GLY A 529 -9.27 56.88 3.64
C GLY A 529 -9.44 57.40 2.21
N LYS A 530 -10.62 57.18 1.62
CA LYS A 530 -11.01 57.70 0.29
C LYS A 530 -12.38 58.40 0.38
N PRO A 531 -12.42 59.71 0.71
CA PRO A 531 -13.66 60.44 0.89
C PRO A 531 -14.32 60.85 -0.42
N GLY A 532 -15.65 60.96 -0.38
CA GLY A 532 -16.45 61.59 -1.43
C GLY A 532 -16.20 61.03 -2.83
N LYS A 533 -15.85 61.93 -3.77
CA LYS A 533 -15.59 61.60 -5.19
C LYS A 533 -14.31 60.81 -5.44
N THR A 534 -13.33 60.89 -4.53
CA THR A 534 -12.09 60.09 -4.63
C THR A 534 -12.33 58.64 -4.24
N GLY A 535 -13.42 58.36 -3.53
CA GLY A 535 -13.87 57.02 -3.17
C GLY A 535 -15.18 56.64 -3.85
N LEU A 536 -15.92 55.72 -3.22
CA LEU A 536 -17.19 55.20 -3.75
C LEU A 536 -18.40 56.13 -3.54
N ASN A 537 -18.18 57.35 -3.03
CA ASN A 537 -19.22 58.31 -2.66
C ASN A 537 -20.38 57.70 -1.82
N LYS A 538 -20.06 56.73 -0.97
CA LYS A 538 -20.96 56.06 -0.04
C LYS A 538 -20.22 55.75 1.24
N ALA A 539 -20.94 55.70 2.37
CA ALA A 539 -20.37 55.21 3.62
C ALA A 539 -20.19 53.69 3.49
N ALA A 540 -18.98 53.25 3.19
CA ALA A 540 -18.64 51.85 3.01
C ALA A 540 -17.20 51.60 3.46
N LEU A 541 -16.89 50.34 3.68
CA LEU A 541 -15.55 49.84 3.91
C LEU A 541 -15.24 48.85 2.78
N VAL A 542 -14.07 48.96 2.17
CA VAL A 542 -13.56 48.00 1.18
C VAL A 542 -12.29 47.39 1.76
N ILE A 543 -12.18 46.07 1.71
CA ILE A 543 -11.02 45.35 2.23
C ILE A 543 -10.52 44.45 1.11
N SER A 544 -9.25 44.63 0.75
CA SER A 544 -8.60 43.85 -0.31
C SER A 544 -7.46 43.05 0.31
N PHE A 545 -7.43 41.75 0.02
CA PHE A 545 -6.35 40.86 0.41
C PHE A 545 -5.45 40.64 -0.79
N ASP A 546 -4.15 40.82 -0.61
CA ASP A 546 -3.16 40.52 -1.65
C ASP A 546 -2.83 39.03 -1.63
N LEU A 547 -3.78 38.20 -2.08
CA LEU A 547 -3.64 36.74 -2.08
C LEU A 547 -2.62 36.24 -3.11
N PHE A 548 -2.25 37.07 -4.08
CA PHE A 548 -1.37 36.71 -5.19
C PHE A 548 -0.40 37.86 -5.54
N PRO A 549 0.63 38.12 -4.70
CA PRO A 549 1.54 39.25 -4.86
C PRO A 549 2.39 39.21 -6.15
N ASP A 550 2.42 38.07 -6.86
CA ASP A 550 3.26 37.85 -8.05
C ASP A 550 2.48 37.97 -9.38
N LEU A 551 1.19 38.34 -9.37
CA LEU A 551 0.34 38.36 -10.58
C LEU A 551 0.22 39.74 -11.27
N ASP A 552 1.08 40.70 -10.92
CA ASP A 552 1.09 42.05 -11.51
C ASP A 552 1.65 42.12 -12.95
#